data_AF-A0A1J4V5M1-F1
#
_entry.id   AF-A0A1J4V5M1-F1
#
_cell.length_a   1.000
_cell.length_b   1.000
_cell.length_c   1.000
_cell.angle_alpha   90.00
_cell.angle_beta   90.00
_cell.angle_gamma   90.00
#
_symmetry.space_group_name_H-M   'P 1'
#
loop_
_entity.id
_entity.type
_entity.pdbx_description
1 polymer ?
#
loop_
_entity_poly.entity_id
_entity_poly.type
_entity_poly.pdbx_seq_one_letter_code
_entity_poly.pdbx_strand_id
1 'polypeptide(L)'
;MLDLKESWTYTCTKIVSKTETNTATAHGWSNGWDVFRKANATVVVGTPILPPLIHVVKVPNVFTLPAGGGTVTYLYKVTNPGTVPLSEVSIVDDKCTGLPGRVVGHPGDLNKNNLLESNETWQFTCQSKITQTTTSIGTAMGYANGLTASDFSPVTVLVDPPGFPNAGLPHERKSVAWSIAEIAGILGLISLAVVLKKRIV
;
A
#
# COMPACT_ATOMS: atom_id res chain seq x y z
N MET A 1 11.03 15.45 2.19
CA MET A 1 10.50 14.19 2.77
C MET A 1 9.14 14.52 3.32
N LEU A 2 8.15 13.64 3.18
CA LEU A 2 6.82 13.83 3.77
C LEU A 2 6.84 13.24 5.19
N ASP A 3 6.68 14.07 6.21
CA ASP A 3 6.78 13.67 7.61
C ASP A 3 5.48 13.05 8.14
N LEU A 4 5.55 12.43 9.32
CA LEU A 4 4.37 11.88 9.99
C LEU A 4 3.35 13.00 10.26
N LYS A 5 2.11 12.79 9.79
CA LYS A 5 0.98 13.75 9.86
C LYS A 5 1.12 14.97 8.94
N GLU A 6 2.14 15.02 8.09
CA GLU A 6 2.24 16.03 7.04
C GLU A 6 1.29 15.67 5.87
N SER A 7 0.75 16.69 5.21
CA SER A 7 -0.09 16.52 4.02
C SER A 7 0.38 17.48 2.94
N TRP A 8 0.71 16.94 1.78
CA TRP A 8 1.05 17.74 0.59
C TRP A 8 -0.16 17.79 -0.33
N THR A 9 -0.51 18.99 -0.78
CA THR A 9 -1.62 19.21 -1.69
C THR A 9 -1.09 19.67 -3.04
N TYR A 10 -1.51 18.99 -4.09
CA TYR A 10 -1.16 19.33 -5.47
C TYR A 10 -2.43 19.62 -6.26
N THR A 11 -2.40 20.67 -7.07
CA THR A 11 -3.54 21.08 -7.88
C THR A 11 -3.15 21.10 -9.35
N CYS A 12 -3.99 20.50 -10.19
CA CYS A 12 -3.89 20.56 -11.64
C CYS A 12 -5.29 20.80 -12.20
N THR A 13 -5.41 21.69 -13.19
CA THR A 13 -6.69 22.07 -13.79
C THR A 13 -6.76 21.61 -15.23
N LYS A 14 -7.90 21.03 -15.62
CA LYS A 14 -8.19 20.59 -16.98
C LYS A 14 -9.62 20.97 -17.35
N ILE A 15 -9.80 21.48 -18.58
CA ILE A 15 -11.14 21.71 -19.15
C ILE A 15 -11.65 20.39 -19.70
N VAL A 16 -12.87 20.01 -19.29
CA VAL A 16 -13.49 18.74 -19.63
C VAL A 16 -14.72 19.00 -20.51
N SER A 17 -14.72 18.48 -21.74
CA SER A 17 -15.82 18.64 -22.71
C SER A 17 -16.65 17.37 -22.93
N LYS A 18 -16.22 16.24 -22.37
CA LYS A 18 -16.90 14.93 -22.40
C LYS A 18 -16.69 14.22 -21.08
N THR A 19 -17.59 13.31 -20.71
CA THR A 19 -17.44 12.48 -19.51
C THR A 19 -16.08 11.79 -19.50
N GLU A 20 -15.34 11.93 -18.41
CA GLU A 20 -14.03 11.31 -18.23
C GLU A 20 -13.75 10.96 -16.77
N THR A 21 -12.92 9.95 -16.59
CA THR A 21 -12.34 9.58 -15.29
C THR A 21 -10.88 10.01 -15.29
N ASN A 22 -10.50 10.81 -14.29
CA ASN A 22 -9.13 11.16 -14.01
C ASN A 22 -8.58 10.23 -12.92
N THR A 23 -7.34 9.76 -13.09
CA THR A 23 -6.62 8.92 -12.14
C THR A 23 -5.35 9.63 -11.69
N ALA A 24 -5.25 9.91 -10.39
CA ALA A 24 -4.02 10.36 -9.76
C ALA A 24 -3.32 9.16 -9.12
N THR A 25 -1.99 9.07 -9.26
CA THR A 25 -1.17 8.08 -8.55
C THR A 25 -0.11 8.81 -7.73
N ALA A 26 -0.09 8.57 -6.43
CA ALA A 26 0.95 9.04 -5.53
C ALA A 26 1.91 7.88 -5.22
N HIS A 27 3.21 8.15 -5.28
CA HIS A 27 4.27 7.23 -4.86
C HIS A 27 5.01 7.81 -3.64
N GLY A 28 5.47 6.93 -2.77
CA GLY A 28 6.30 7.27 -1.62
C GLY A 28 7.35 6.19 -1.42
N TRP A 29 8.60 6.62 -1.23
CA TRP A 29 9.70 5.70 -0.94
C TRP A 29 10.13 5.83 0.51
N SER A 30 10.21 4.72 1.24
CA SER A 30 10.73 4.70 2.61
C SER A 30 11.38 3.36 2.93
N ASN A 31 12.54 3.39 3.59
CA ASN A 31 13.28 2.21 4.05
C ASN A 31 13.47 1.11 2.99
N GLY A 32 13.66 1.51 1.72
CA GLY A 32 13.85 0.57 0.60
C GLY A 32 12.56 0.05 -0.04
N TRP A 33 11.40 0.56 0.36
CA TRP A 33 10.09 0.17 -0.17
C TRP A 33 9.43 1.33 -0.92
N ASP A 34 8.94 1.04 -2.13
CA ASP A 34 7.98 1.90 -2.83
C ASP A 34 6.57 1.54 -2.41
N VAL A 35 5.80 2.54 -2.01
CA VAL A 35 4.36 2.43 -1.78
C VAL A 35 3.64 3.38 -2.71
N PHE A 36 2.50 2.93 -3.24
CA PHE A 36 1.69 3.77 -4.11
C PHE A 36 0.21 3.71 -3.72
N ARG A 37 -0.50 4.79 -4.03
CA ARG A 37 -1.96 4.88 -3.94
C ARG A 37 -2.50 5.50 -5.21
N LYS A 38 -3.61 4.96 -5.71
CA LYS A 38 -4.38 5.58 -6.79
C LYS A 38 -5.65 6.18 -6.23
N ALA A 39 -6.04 7.32 -6.79
CA ALA A 39 -7.34 7.93 -6.57
C ALA A 39 -7.99 8.19 -7.92
N ASN A 40 -9.27 7.85 -8.05
CA ASN A 40 -10.04 8.06 -9.27
C ASN A 40 -11.15 9.08 -8.99
N ALA A 41 -11.36 10.00 -9.94
CA ALA A 41 -12.48 10.93 -9.90
C ALA A 41 -13.10 11.01 -11.30
N THR A 42 -14.41 10.81 -11.38
CA THR A 42 -15.15 10.89 -12.64
C THR A 42 -15.90 12.21 -12.70
N VAL A 43 -15.82 12.89 -13.85
CA VAL A 43 -16.65 14.05 -14.18
C VAL A 43 -17.56 13.64 -15.32
N VAL A 44 -18.87 13.80 -15.14
CA VAL A 44 -19.87 13.51 -16.19
C VAL A 44 -20.29 14.81 -16.87
N VAL A 45 -20.34 14.82 -18.20
CA VAL A 45 -20.74 15.97 -19.01
C VAL A 45 -22.02 15.65 -19.77
N GLY A 46 -22.96 16.59 -19.80
CA GLY A 46 -24.21 16.48 -20.58
C GLY A 46 -25.37 15.80 -19.86
N THR A 47 -25.19 15.35 -18.62
CA THR A 47 -26.29 14.89 -17.74
C THR A 47 -26.06 15.38 -16.31
N PRO A 48 -27.11 15.63 -15.52
CA PRO A 48 -26.99 16.11 -14.14
C PRO A 48 -26.67 15.00 -13.12
N ILE A 49 -26.11 13.86 -13.55
CA ILE A 49 -25.79 12.76 -12.64
C ILE A 49 -24.50 13.07 -11.88
N LEU A 50 -24.55 12.95 -10.55
CA LEU A 50 -23.38 13.14 -9.68
C LEU A 50 -22.67 11.80 -9.45
N PRO A 51 -21.38 11.69 -9.78
CA PRO A 51 -20.61 10.47 -9.55
C PRO A 51 -20.40 10.20 -8.05
N PRO A 52 -20.60 8.94 -7.59
CA PRO A 52 -20.29 8.55 -6.22
C PRO A 52 -18.78 8.53 -5.97
N LEU A 53 -18.39 8.77 -4.71
CA LEU A 53 -17.02 8.57 -4.24
C LEU A 53 -17.03 7.69 -3.00
N ILE A 54 -16.03 6.82 -2.88
CA ILE A 54 -15.80 6.01 -1.69
C ILE A 54 -14.32 6.08 -1.33
N HIS A 55 -14.01 6.00 -0.05
CA HIS A 55 -12.64 5.94 0.43
C HIS A 55 -12.48 4.85 1.47
N VAL A 56 -11.36 4.11 1.40
CA VAL A 56 -10.98 3.13 2.40
C VAL A 56 -9.56 3.37 2.92
N VAL A 57 -9.44 3.34 4.24
CA VAL A 57 -8.16 3.31 4.95
C VAL A 57 -8.04 1.99 5.68
N LYS A 58 -6.94 1.27 5.45
CA LYS A 58 -6.60 0.03 6.12
C LYS A 58 -5.34 0.19 6.97
N VAL A 59 -5.39 -0.27 8.21
CA VAL A 59 -4.26 -0.19 9.15
C VAL A 59 -4.12 -1.53 9.90
N PRO A 60 -2.96 -2.21 9.80
CA PRO A 60 -2.68 -3.34 10.67
C PRO A 60 -2.32 -2.85 12.08
N ASN A 61 -2.61 -3.66 13.09
CA ASN A 61 -2.19 -3.38 14.47
C ASN A 61 -0.66 -3.48 14.67
N VAL A 62 0.03 -4.25 13.81
CA VAL A 62 1.49 -4.40 13.79
C VAL A 62 2.02 -4.39 12.35
N PHE A 63 3.16 -3.76 12.11
CA PHE A 63 3.81 -3.71 10.80
C PHE A 63 4.95 -4.72 10.64
N THR A 64 5.44 -5.27 11.75
CA THR A 64 6.53 -6.27 11.80
C THR A 64 6.15 -7.43 12.71
N LEU A 65 6.57 -8.63 12.32
CA LEU A 65 6.39 -9.87 13.08
C LEU A 65 7.74 -10.59 13.22
N PRO A 66 7.94 -11.33 14.33
CA PRO A 66 9.15 -12.11 14.51
C PRO A 66 9.22 -13.28 13.50
N ALA A 67 10.39 -13.91 13.43
CA ALA A 67 10.56 -15.14 12.66
C ALA A 67 9.51 -16.19 13.04
N GLY A 68 8.87 -16.79 12.04
CA GLY A 68 7.73 -17.71 12.21
C GLY A 68 6.35 -17.02 12.12
N GLY A 69 6.32 -15.69 12.11
CA GLY A 69 5.12 -14.91 11.87
C GLY A 69 4.18 -14.80 13.07
N GLY A 70 2.91 -14.49 12.81
CA GLY A 70 1.93 -14.22 13.85
C GLY A 70 0.56 -13.82 13.31
N THR A 71 -0.35 -13.50 14.23
CA THR A 71 -1.70 -13.02 13.90
C THR A 71 -1.71 -11.48 13.82
N VAL A 72 -2.25 -10.95 12.72
CA VAL A 72 -2.44 -9.51 12.52
C VAL A 72 -3.93 -9.21 12.50
N THR A 73 -4.34 -8.17 13.21
CA THR A 73 -5.68 -7.59 13.12
C THR A 73 -5.63 -6.35 12.24
N TYR A 74 -6.46 -6.32 11.21
CA TYR A 74 -6.61 -5.16 10.32
C TYR A 74 -7.85 -4.37 10.72
N LEU A 75 -7.71 -3.05 10.80
CA LEU A 75 -8.81 -2.09 10.91
C LEU A 75 -9.05 -1.45 9.55
N TYR A 76 -10.31 -1.40 9.12
CA TYR A 76 -10.75 -0.73 7.89
C TYR A 76 -11.69 0.41 8.29
N LYS A 77 -11.47 1.60 7.72
CA LYS A 77 -12.40 2.72 7.80
C LYS A 77 -12.88 3.05 6.40
N VAL A 78 -14.17 2.86 6.15
CA VAL A 78 -14.83 3.19 4.88
C VAL A 78 -15.63 4.48 5.07
N THR A 79 -15.41 5.45 4.20
CA THR A 79 -16.09 6.75 4.21
C THR A 79 -16.55 7.16 2.81
N ASN A 80 -17.50 8.11 2.76
CA ASN A 80 -17.97 8.73 1.53
C ASN A 80 -17.49 10.19 1.47
N PRO A 81 -16.40 10.49 0.75
CA PRO A 81 -15.92 11.87 0.61
C PRO A 81 -16.76 12.71 -0.39
N GLY A 82 -17.75 12.10 -1.05
CA GLY A 82 -18.64 12.77 -1.99
C GLY A 82 -19.88 13.36 -1.32
N THR A 83 -20.85 13.75 -2.14
CA THR A 83 -22.13 14.32 -1.71
C THR A 83 -23.33 13.40 -1.94
N VAL A 84 -23.11 12.26 -2.60
CA VAL A 84 -24.16 11.28 -2.94
C VAL A 84 -24.05 10.08 -2.01
N PRO A 85 -25.08 9.74 -1.22
CA PRO A 85 -25.08 8.55 -0.37
C PRO A 85 -24.87 7.25 -1.18
N LEU A 86 -24.10 6.31 -0.63
CA LEU A 86 -23.80 5.05 -1.31
C LEU A 86 -24.67 3.91 -0.80
N SER A 87 -25.28 3.17 -1.72
CA SER A 87 -25.92 1.89 -1.45
C SER A 87 -24.97 0.72 -1.74
N GLU A 88 -25.39 -0.50 -1.38
CA GLU A 88 -24.65 -1.74 -1.68
C GLU A 88 -23.17 -1.70 -1.28
N VAL A 89 -22.89 -1.01 -0.18
CA VAL A 89 -21.53 -0.85 0.31
C VAL A 89 -20.96 -2.21 0.66
N SER A 90 -19.76 -2.47 0.17
CA SER A 90 -19.07 -3.73 0.34
C SER A 90 -17.61 -3.54 0.70
N ILE A 91 -17.06 -4.49 1.44
CA ILE A 91 -15.65 -4.51 1.85
C ILE A 91 -15.14 -5.96 1.77
N VAL A 92 -14.04 -6.14 1.06
CA VAL A 92 -13.33 -7.42 0.92
C VAL A 92 -11.83 -7.21 1.08
N ASP A 93 -11.10 -8.29 1.30
CA ASP A 93 -9.64 -8.27 1.40
C ASP A 93 -9.06 -9.57 0.83
N ASP A 94 -7.96 -9.47 0.10
CA ASP A 94 -7.32 -10.60 -0.59
C ASP A 94 -6.58 -11.57 0.35
N LYS A 95 -6.21 -11.12 1.57
CA LYS A 95 -5.48 -11.94 2.57
C LYS A 95 -6.23 -12.07 3.90
N CYS A 96 -7.40 -11.46 4.03
CA CYS A 96 -8.14 -11.43 5.28
C CYS A 96 -9.60 -11.86 5.08
N THR A 97 -9.95 -13.00 5.66
CA THR A 97 -11.31 -13.53 5.60
C THR A 97 -12.16 -13.00 6.76
N GLY A 98 -13.48 -12.98 6.60
CA GLY A 98 -14.42 -12.53 7.64
C GLY A 98 -14.99 -11.12 7.48
N LEU A 99 -14.64 -10.42 6.38
CA LEU A 99 -15.30 -9.17 6.02
C LEU A 99 -16.67 -9.42 5.38
N PRO A 100 -17.68 -8.55 5.61
CA PRO A 100 -19.08 -8.84 5.32
C PRO A 100 -19.49 -8.89 3.84
N GLY A 101 -18.58 -8.81 2.86
CA GLY A 101 -18.99 -8.77 1.45
C GLY A 101 -19.89 -7.55 1.24
N ARG A 102 -21.22 -7.70 1.27
CA ARG A 102 -22.22 -6.61 1.30
C ARG A 102 -22.66 -6.28 2.72
N VAL A 103 -22.76 -5.00 3.04
CA VAL A 103 -23.06 -4.50 4.38
C VAL A 103 -24.53 -4.06 4.50
N VAL A 104 -25.21 -4.46 5.58
CA VAL A 104 -26.59 -4.06 5.94
C VAL A 104 -26.63 -3.83 7.45
N GLY A 105 -27.24 -2.73 7.90
CA GLY A 105 -27.44 -2.41 9.31
C GLY A 105 -26.14 -2.18 10.08
N HIS A 106 -25.16 -1.52 9.45
CA HIS A 106 -23.87 -1.28 10.08
C HIS A 106 -24.00 -0.35 11.30
N PRO A 107 -23.28 -0.56 12.42
CA PRO A 107 -23.39 0.34 13.58
C PRO A 107 -22.97 1.79 13.33
N GLY A 108 -22.18 2.03 12.27
CA GLY A 108 -21.79 3.35 11.79
C GLY A 108 -22.80 4.01 10.84
N ASP A 109 -23.88 3.31 10.48
CA ASP A 109 -25.07 3.87 9.82
C ASP A 109 -25.92 4.57 10.90
N LEU A 110 -25.78 5.88 10.98
CA LEU A 110 -26.30 6.73 12.05
C LEU A 110 -27.82 6.89 11.95
N ASN A 111 -28.35 6.84 10.73
CA ASN A 111 -29.78 7.06 10.48
C ASN A 111 -30.53 5.75 10.14
N LYS A 112 -29.81 4.62 10.03
CA LYS A 112 -30.31 3.25 9.84
C LYS A 112 -31.01 3.02 8.49
N ASN A 113 -30.56 3.70 7.43
CA ASN A 113 -31.17 3.57 6.10
C ASN A 113 -30.38 2.65 5.15
N ASN A 114 -29.28 2.04 5.59
CA ASN A 114 -28.35 1.22 4.82
C ASN A 114 -27.63 1.93 3.68
N LEU A 115 -27.46 3.25 3.79
CA LEU A 115 -26.64 4.06 2.90
C LEU A 115 -25.43 4.56 3.68
N LEU A 116 -24.28 4.71 3.00
CA LEU A 116 -23.13 5.40 3.56
C LEU A 116 -23.16 6.87 3.13
N GLU A 117 -23.62 7.74 4.03
CA GLU A 117 -23.59 9.19 3.85
C GLU A 117 -22.21 9.79 4.12
N SER A 118 -22.04 11.06 3.73
CA SER A 118 -20.78 11.78 3.86
C SER A 118 -20.37 12.12 5.30
N ASN A 119 -21.30 12.06 6.24
CA ASN A 119 -21.05 12.24 7.67
C ASN A 119 -20.88 10.91 8.43
N GLU A 120 -20.85 9.78 7.72
CA GLU A 120 -20.73 8.46 8.32
C GLU A 120 -19.33 7.88 8.17
N THR A 121 -18.99 6.94 9.05
CA THR A 121 -17.76 6.16 8.94
C THR A 121 -18.04 4.74 9.36
N TRP A 122 -17.88 3.81 8.42
CA TRP A 122 -18.12 2.39 8.67
C TRP A 122 -16.79 1.69 8.96
N GLN A 123 -16.69 1.06 10.14
CA GLN A 123 -15.47 0.44 10.63
C GLN A 123 -15.59 -1.07 10.64
N PHE A 124 -14.61 -1.74 10.04
CA PHE A 124 -14.56 -3.20 9.99
C PHE A 124 -13.25 -3.68 10.55
N THR A 125 -13.25 -4.92 11.05
CA THR A 125 -12.02 -5.60 11.45
C THR A 125 -12.00 -7.00 10.87
N CYS A 126 -10.80 -7.51 10.63
CA CYS A 126 -10.59 -8.90 10.29
C CYS A 126 -9.20 -9.33 10.80
N GLN A 127 -8.98 -10.64 10.96
CA GLN A 127 -7.71 -11.19 11.40
C GLN A 127 -7.13 -12.13 10.35
N SER A 128 -5.81 -12.08 10.18
CA SER A 128 -5.09 -13.00 9.31
C SER A 128 -3.82 -13.50 9.97
N LYS A 129 -3.49 -14.77 9.72
CA LYS A 129 -2.23 -15.39 10.17
C LYS A 129 -1.19 -15.23 9.08
N ILE A 130 -0.14 -14.49 9.37
CA ILE A 130 0.93 -14.16 8.43
C ILE A 130 2.19 -14.91 8.83
N THR A 131 2.78 -15.67 7.92
CA THR A 131 4.02 -16.44 8.14
C THR A 131 5.20 -15.96 7.30
N GLN A 132 4.94 -15.11 6.30
CA GLN A 132 5.94 -14.51 5.43
C GLN A 132 5.54 -13.06 5.12
N THR A 133 6.53 -12.21 4.85
CA THR A 133 6.29 -10.82 4.43
C THR A 133 5.28 -10.78 3.29
N THR A 134 4.22 -9.99 3.45
CA THR A 134 3.13 -9.95 2.47
C THR A 134 2.47 -8.59 2.40
N THR A 135 1.99 -8.24 1.21
CA THR A 135 1.10 -7.11 0.98
C THR A 135 -0.32 -7.62 0.89
N SER A 136 -1.22 -6.94 1.60
CA SER A 136 -2.63 -7.27 1.66
C SER A 136 -3.45 -6.03 1.29
N ILE A 137 -4.44 -6.20 0.42
CA ILE A 137 -5.19 -5.15 -0.24
C ILE A 137 -6.66 -5.26 0.19
N GLY A 138 -7.12 -4.27 0.94
CA GLY A 138 -8.54 -4.09 1.21
C GLY A 138 -9.20 -3.35 0.06
N THR A 139 -10.38 -3.77 -0.37
CA THR A 139 -11.17 -3.13 -1.43
C THR A 139 -12.58 -2.82 -0.93
N ALA A 140 -12.95 -1.55 -0.98
CA ALA A 140 -14.30 -1.09 -0.70
C ALA A 140 -15.01 -0.71 -2.01
N MET A 141 -16.30 -1.03 -2.11
CA MET A 141 -17.14 -0.62 -3.23
C MET A 141 -18.48 -0.08 -2.72
N GLY A 142 -19.14 0.73 -3.53
CA GLY A 142 -20.49 1.22 -3.29
C GLY A 142 -21.15 1.70 -4.57
N TYR A 143 -22.46 1.87 -4.55
CA TYR A 143 -23.26 2.17 -5.74
C TYR A 143 -24.18 3.37 -5.52
N ALA A 144 -24.21 4.28 -6.49
CA ALA A 144 -25.20 5.35 -6.55
C ALA A 144 -25.38 5.87 -7.99
N ASN A 145 -26.59 6.34 -8.31
CA ASN A 145 -26.89 7.00 -9.61
C ASN A 145 -26.48 6.19 -10.85
N GLY A 146 -26.56 4.86 -10.82
CA GLY A 146 -26.14 4.05 -11.97
C GLY A 146 -24.64 3.71 -12.00
N LEU A 147 -23.85 4.25 -11.06
CA LEU A 147 -22.39 4.20 -11.08
C LEU A 147 -21.85 3.47 -9.85
N THR A 148 -20.72 2.79 -10.03
CA THR A 148 -19.98 2.11 -8.97
C THR A 148 -18.76 2.93 -8.58
N ALA A 149 -18.64 3.23 -7.28
CA ALA A 149 -17.42 3.75 -6.68
C ALA A 149 -16.59 2.59 -6.13
N SER A 150 -15.27 2.68 -6.25
CA SER A 150 -14.33 1.70 -5.70
C SER A 150 -13.05 2.37 -5.23
N ASP A 151 -12.55 1.95 -4.07
CA ASP A 151 -11.25 2.34 -3.54
C ASP A 151 -10.52 1.13 -2.94
N PHE A 152 -9.20 1.20 -2.90
CA PHE A 152 -8.35 0.14 -2.37
C PHE A 152 -7.24 0.70 -1.46
N SER A 153 -6.88 -0.09 -0.45
CA SER A 153 -5.85 0.26 0.52
C SER A 153 -4.86 -0.91 0.68
N PRO A 154 -3.71 -0.86 -0.02
CA PRO A 154 -2.65 -1.84 0.13
C PRO A 154 -1.83 -1.54 1.40
N VAL A 155 -1.47 -2.59 2.15
CA VAL A 155 -0.55 -2.48 3.28
C VAL A 155 0.36 -3.70 3.35
N THR A 156 1.65 -3.48 3.66
CA THR A 156 2.65 -4.53 3.79
C THR A 156 2.98 -4.78 5.25
N VAL A 157 2.98 -6.05 5.65
CA VAL A 157 3.47 -6.53 6.94
C VAL A 157 4.75 -7.32 6.71
N LEU A 158 5.81 -6.97 7.43
CA LEU A 158 7.11 -7.64 7.35
C LEU A 158 7.20 -8.78 8.36
N VAL A 159 7.86 -9.87 7.97
CA VAL A 159 8.22 -10.98 8.86
C VAL A 159 9.74 -11.08 8.88
N ASP A 160 10.33 -11.08 10.07
CA ASP A 160 11.77 -11.20 10.25
C ASP A 160 12.30 -12.53 9.68
N PRO A 161 13.49 -12.54 9.05
CA PRO A 161 14.10 -13.77 8.60
C PRO A 161 14.41 -14.69 9.81
N PRO A 162 14.40 -16.02 9.63
CA PRO A 162 14.87 -16.94 10.66
C PRO A 162 16.28 -16.55 11.09
N GLY A 163 16.52 -16.51 12.40
CA GLY A 163 17.87 -16.36 12.91
C GLY A 163 18.76 -17.45 12.33
N PHE A 164 20.00 -17.11 11.97
CA PHE A 164 20.97 -18.14 11.61
C PHE A 164 21.06 -19.13 12.77
N PRO A 165 21.14 -20.46 12.50
CA PRO A 165 21.52 -21.38 13.56
C PRO A 165 22.84 -20.88 14.14
N ASN A 166 22.95 -20.82 15.47
CA ASN A 166 24.22 -20.55 16.12
C ASN A 166 25.24 -21.58 15.58
N ALA A 167 26.05 -21.18 14.61
CA ALA A 167 27.22 -21.93 14.22
C ALA A 167 28.17 -21.82 15.41
N GLY A 168 28.05 -22.74 16.34
CA GLY A 168 28.96 -22.90 17.47
C GLY A 168 30.34 -23.29 16.95
N LEU A 169 31.05 -22.34 16.35
CA LEU A 169 32.49 -22.42 16.26
C LEU A 169 33.01 -21.90 17.60
N PRO A 170 33.64 -22.76 18.44
CA PRO A 170 34.29 -22.26 19.64
C PRO A 170 35.33 -21.23 19.25
N HIS A 171 35.33 -20.08 19.93
CA HIS A 171 36.45 -19.13 19.87
C HIS A 171 37.69 -19.79 20.49
N GLU A 172 38.42 -20.60 19.73
CA GLU A 172 39.81 -20.92 20.07
C GLU A 172 40.64 -19.68 19.71
N ARG A 173 40.85 -18.82 20.72
CA ARG A 173 41.71 -17.65 20.61
C ARG A 173 43.16 -18.12 20.58
N LYS A 174 43.66 -18.58 19.43
CA LYS A 174 45.10 -18.77 19.19
C LYS A 174 45.66 -17.56 18.44
N SER A 175 46.29 -16.69 19.23
CA SER A 175 47.23 -15.68 18.76
C SER A 175 48.35 -16.36 17.98
N VAL A 176 48.47 -16.07 16.68
CA VAL A 176 49.73 -16.25 15.96
C VAL A 176 49.89 -15.11 14.96
N ALA A 177 50.82 -14.21 15.27
CA ALA A 177 51.26 -13.11 14.42
C ALA A 177 52.42 -13.58 13.54
N TRP A 178 52.26 -13.64 12.21
CA TRP A 178 53.40 -13.72 11.28
C TRP A 178 53.11 -12.97 9.96
N SER A 179 53.77 -11.82 9.86
CA SER A 179 54.48 -11.17 8.74
C SER A 179 54.18 -11.47 7.26
N ILE A 180 54.18 -10.36 6.52
CA ILE A 180 54.16 -10.14 5.07
C ILE A 180 55.23 -10.96 4.32
N ALA A 181 54.86 -11.53 3.17
CA ALA A 181 55.79 -11.83 2.08
C ALA A 181 55.14 -11.49 0.73
N GLU A 182 55.75 -10.55 0.03
CA GLU A 182 55.46 -10.13 -1.34
C GLU A 182 55.76 -11.26 -2.35
N ILE A 183 55.00 -11.33 -3.44
CA ILE A 183 55.48 -11.93 -4.70
C ILE A 183 55.19 -10.95 -5.83
N ALA A 184 56.26 -10.42 -6.41
CA ALA A 184 56.29 -9.57 -7.58
C ALA A 184 56.36 -10.39 -8.89
N GLY A 185 55.63 -9.92 -9.91
CA GLY A 185 56.05 -9.90 -11.33
C GLY A 185 55.80 -11.14 -12.21
N ILE A 186 55.01 -10.99 -13.29
CA ILE A 186 55.49 -10.80 -14.68
C ILE A 186 54.30 -10.59 -15.66
N LEU A 187 54.59 -9.82 -16.71
CA LEU A 187 53.73 -9.14 -17.69
C LEU A 187 52.93 -10.00 -18.68
N GLY A 188 51.85 -9.41 -19.21
CA GLY A 188 51.29 -9.67 -20.54
C GLY A 188 50.36 -8.55 -21.01
N LEU A 189 50.85 -7.68 -21.90
CA LEU A 189 50.12 -6.59 -22.59
C LEU A 189 48.91 -7.14 -23.38
N ILE A 190 47.85 -6.34 -23.56
CA ILE A 190 47.13 -6.11 -24.85
C ILE A 190 46.00 -5.04 -24.68
N SER A 191 46.26 -3.89 -25.30
CA SER A 191 45.39 -2.90 -25.97
C SER A 191 43.97 -2.51 -25.49
N LEU A 192 43.88 -1.23 -25.09
CA LEU A 192 42.98 -0.16 -25.57
C LEU A 192 41.69 -0.53 -26.34
N ALA A 193 40.53 -0.25 -25.73
CA ALA A 193 39.33 0.15 -26.46
C ALA A 193 38.49 1.13 -25.62
N VAL A 194 38.48 2.38 -26.08
CA VAL A 194 37.63 3.48 -25.62
C VAL A 194 36.19 3.20 -26.05
N VAL A 195 35.22 3.28 -25.15
CA VAL A 195 33.81 3.46 -25.53
C VAL A 195 33.23 4.64 -24.75
N LEU A 196 32.88 5.68 -25.51
CA LEU A 196 32.34 6.95 -25.05
C LEU A 196 30.98 6.75 -24.34
N LYS A 197 30.85 7.35 -23.15
CA LYS A 197 29.55 7.72 -22.57
C LYS A 197 29.03 8.97 -23.27
N LYS A 198 27.95 8.85 -24.05
CA LYS A 198 27.07 9.98 -24.39
C LYS A 198 25.84 9.95 -23.48
N ARG A 199 25.72 10.96 -22.62
CA ARG A 199 24.47 11.36 -21.96
C ARG A 199 23.68 12.19 -22.98
N ILE A 200 22.45 11.81 -23.28
CA ILE A 200 21.50 12.62 -24.04
C ILE A 200 20.35 12.94 -23.08
N VAL A 201 20.23 14.26 -22.85
CA VAL A 201 19.14 15.09 -22.30
C VAL A 201 18.26 14.48 -21.22
#